data_AF-A0A075FT86-F1
#
_entry.id   AF-A0A075FT86-F1
#
_cell.length_a   1.000
_cell.length_b   1.000
_cell.length_c   1.000
_cell.angle_alpha   90.00
_cell.angle_beta   90.00
_cell.angle_gamma   90.00
#
_symmetry.space_group_name_H-M   'P 1'
#
loop_
_entity.id
_entity.type
_entity.pdbx_description
1 polymer ?
#
loop_
_entity_poly.entity_id
_entity_poly.type
_entity_poly.pdbx_seq_one_letter_code
_entity_poly.pdbx_strand_id
1 'polypeptide(L)'
;MWKKQNHGKKSEVLLKKAQSKIVKTEKQKKEKNEQNKKIKTVIRKRKVKHVERIEKLELQINLTEKTRDYNLGTSLRNYIDPRIFKTWTDEVGAEWEKLYTSALQKKFLWVKNINSKWSQISKEY
;
A
#
# COMPACT_ATOMS: atom_id res chain seq x y z
N MET A 1 -12.60 -24.40 -10.23
CA MET A 1 -12.55 -24.49 -8.75
C MET A 1 -11.23 -23.89 -8.26
N TRP A 2 -11.22 -22.65 -7.76
CA TRP A 2 -9.98 -22.00 -7.31
C TRP A 2 -9.51 -22.62 -5.99
N LYS A 3 -8.39 -23.33 -6.01
CA LYS A 3 -7.77 -23.84 -4.78
C LYS A 3 -7.25 -22.65 -3.96
N LYS A 4 -7.88 -22.35 -2.82
CA LYS A 4 -7.32 -21.43 -1.81
C LYS A 4 -5.97 -21.97 -1.34
N GLN A 5 -4.87 -21.45 -1.90
CA GLN A 5 -3.53 -21.77 -1.39
C GLN A 5 -3.38 -21.12 -0.01
N ASN A 6 -3.44 -21.95 1.03
CA ASN A 6 -3.28 -21.55 2.42
C ASN A 6 -1.79 -21.30 2.76
N HIS A 7 -1.20 -20.24 2.22
CA HIS A 7 0.22 -19.91 2.42
C HIS A 7 0.59 -19.64 3.88
N GLY A 8 -0.32 -19.08 4.68
CA GLY A 8 -0.12 -18.80 6.11
C GLY A 8 0.05 -20.06 6.98
N LYS A 9 -0.65 -21.15 6.61
CA LYS A 9 -0.60 -22.42 7.35
C LYS A 9 0.79 -23.04 7.33
N LYS A 10 1.55 -22.89 6.24
CA LYS A 10 2.92 -23.44 6.12
C LYS A 10 3.87 -22.83 7.14
N SER A 11 3.83 -21.51 7.34
CA SER A 11 4.68 -20.83 8.32
C SER A 11 4.29 -21.14 9.77
N GLU A 12 3.00 -21.30 10.06
CA GLU A 12 2.51 -21.70 11.38
C GLU A 12 2.88 -23.15 11.73
N VAL A 13 2.85 -24.05 10.74
CA VAL A 13 3.33 -25.43 10.86
C VAL A 13 4.84 -25.47 11.14
N LEU A 14 5.63 -24.64 10.46
CA LEU A 14 7.07 -24.53 10.72
C LEU A 14 7.37 -24.01 12.13
N LEU A 15 6.60 -23.03 12.62
CA LEU A 15 6.73 -22.54 13.99
C LEU A 15 6.38 -23.63 15.02
N LYS A 16 5.27 -24.37 14.82
CA LYS A 16 4.90 -25.49 15.70
C LYS A 16 5.98 -26.57 15.74
N LYS A 17 6.57 -26.92 14.58
CA LYS A 17 7.67 -27.89 14.48
C LYS A 17 8.96 -27.40 15.17
N ALA A 18 9.26 -26.09 15.06
CA ALA A 18 10.39 -25.49 15.75
C ALA A 18 10.19 -25.43 17.28
N GLN A 19 8.95 -25.31 17.75
CA GLN A 19 8.60 -25.30 19.17
C GLN A 19 8.61 -26.71 19.81
N SER A 20 8.16 -27.73 19.08
CA SER A 20 8.08 -29.11 19.60
C SER A 20 9.43 -29.83 19.71
N LYS A 21 10.50 -29.31 19.08
CA LYS A 21 11.84 -29.92 19.14
C LYS A 21 12.40 -29.90 20.57
N ILE A 22 12.52 -31.05 21.24
CA ILE A 22 13.07 -31.14 22.60
C ILE A 22 14.60 -30.99 22.54
N VAL A 23 15.16 -30.22 23.46
CA VAL A 23 16.58 -29.84 23.44
C VAL A 23 17.18 -30.00 24.83
N LYS A 24 18.32 -30.69 24.92
CA LYS A 24 18.90 -31.15 26.18
C LYS A 24 19.89 -30.14 26.79
N THR A 25 20.66 -29.42 25.96
CA THR A 25 21.72 -28.50 26.42
C THR A 25 21.25 -27.03 26.43
N GLU A 26 21.75 -26.21 27.37
CA GLU A 26 21.43 -24.78 27.45
C GLU A 26 21.78 -23.98 26.18
N LYS A 27 22.95 -24.25 25.58
CA LYS A 27 23.38 -23.61 24.31
C LYS A 27 22.34 -23.84 23.20
N GLN A 28 21.87 -25.08 23.07
CA GLN A 28 20.89 -25.45 22.06
C GLN A 28 19.48 -24.88 22.41
N LYS A 29 19.14 -24.69 23.69
CA LYS A 29 17.91 -23.98 24.11
C LYS A 29 17.96 -22.50 23.68
N LYS A 30 19.10 -21.84 23.84
CA LYS A 30 19.31 -20.44 23.39
C LYS A 30 19.13 -20.33 21.87
N GLU A 31 19.78 -21.20 21.10
CA GLU A 31 19.66 -21.26 19.63
C GLU A 31 18.20 -21.50 19.18
N LYS A 32 17.50 -22.47 19.80
CA LYS A 32 16.08 -22.73 19.52
C LYS A 32 15.21 -21.51 19.79
N ASN A 33 15.46 -20.77 20.88
CA ASN A 33 14.68 -19.59 21.22
C ASN A 33 14.91 -18.48 20.18
N GLU A 34 16.15 -18.28 19.74
CA GLU A 34 16.49 -17.31 18.71
C GLU A 34 15.85 -17.63 17.35
N GLN A 35 15.86 -18.91 16.95
CA GLN A 35 15.16 -19.38 15.75
C GLN A 35 13.65 -19.15 15.84
N ASN A 36 13.05 -19.45 16.99
CA ASN A 36 11.63 -19.19 17.21
C ASN A 36 11.30 -17.69 17.15
N LYS A 37 12.15 -16.82 17.70
CA LYS A 37 12.00 -15.36 17.58
C LYS A 37 12.04 -14.92 16.11
N LYS A 38 13.02 -15.40 15.33
CA LYS A 38 13.15 -15.08 13.89
C LYS A 38 11.89 -15.50 13.11
N ILE A 39 11.42 -16.74 13.31
CA ILE A 39 10.21 -17.26 12.63
C ILE A 39 8.98 -16.43 13.01
N LYS A 40 8.80 -16.10 14.30
CA LYS A 40 7.68 -15.25 14.77
C LYS A 40 7.71 -13.87 14.13
N THR A 41 8.88 -13.24 14.04
CA THR A 41 9.03 -11.92 13.40
C THR A 41 8.66 -11.96 11.91
N VAL A 42 9.09 -12.99 11.18
CA VAL A 42 8.72 -13.17 9.76
C VAL A 42 7.21 -13.37 9.61
N ILE A 43 6.58 -14.19 10.46
CA ILE A 43 5.14 -14.39 10.45
C ILE A 43 4.40 -13.08 10.71
N ARG A 44 4.82 -12.32 11.73
CA ARG A 44 4.21 -11.02 12.04
C ARG A 44 4.31 -10.06 10.85
N LYS A 45 5.50 -9.91 10.25
CA LYS A 45 5.71 -9.06 9.06
C LYS A 45 4.83 -9.49 7.88
N ARG A 46 4.68 -10.80 7.65
CA ARG A 46 3.80 -11.33 6.59
C ARG A 46 2.33 -11.03 6.88
N LYS A 47 1.86 -11.20 8.12
CA LYS A 47 0.48 -10.88 8.52
C LYS A 47 0.17 -9.41 8.26
N VAL A 48 1.05 -8.49 8.67
CA VAL A 48 0.88 -7.05 8.40
C VAL A 48 0.75 -6.77 6.90
N LYS A 49 1.69 -7.26 6.07
CA LYS A 49 1.63 -7.10 4.61
C LYS A 49 0.38 -7.71 3.97
N HIS A 50 -0.16 -8.78 4.55
CA HIS A 50 -1.39 -9.40 4.05
C HIS A 50 -2.62 -8.54 4.38
N VAL A 51 -2.68 -7.95 5.57
CA VAL A 51 -3.75 -7.02 5.95
C VAL A 51 -3.73 -5.79 5.04
N GLU A 52 -2.57 -5.16 4.84
CA GLU A 52 -2.40 -4.02 3.92
C GLU A 52 -2.85 -4.37 2.48
N ARG A 53 -2.57 -5.60 2.03
CA ARG A 53 -2.98 -6.06 0.70
C ARG A 53 -4.49 -6.26 0.60
N ILE A 54 -5.14 -6.75 1.64
CA ILE A 54 -6.59 -6.93 1.68
C ILE A 54 -7.26 -5.55 1.61
N GLU A 55 -6.84 -4.63 2.48
CA GLU A 55 -7.36 -3.26 2.51
C GLU A 55 -7.19 -2.56 1.14
N LYS A 56 -6.01 -2.68 0.52
CA LYS A 56 -5.79 -2.15 -0.83
C LYS A 56 -6.77 -2.72 -1.86
N LEU A 57 -7.03 -4.03 -1.82
CA LEU A 57 -7.95 -4.68 -2.77
C LEU A 57 -9.41 -4.26 -2.52
N GLU A 58 -9.82 -4.14 -1.26
CA GLU A 58 -11.14 -3.64 -0.89
C GLU A 58 -11.37 -2.20 -1.39
N LEU A 59 -10.37 -1.32 -1.20
CA LEU A 59 -10.41 0.04 -1.74
C LEU A 59 -10.48 0.06 -3.27
N GLN A 60 -9.74 -0.83 -3.95
CA GLN A 60 -9.79 -0.94 -5.42
C GLN A 60 -11.16 -1.41 -5.93
N ILE A 61 -11.77 -2.37 -5.25
CA ILE A 61 -13.12 -2.85 -5.58
C ILE A 61 -14.13 -1.72 -5.39
N ASN A 62 -14.11 -1.06 -4.23
CA ASN A 62 -15.03 0.03 -3.94
C ASN A 62 -14.89 1.20 -4.93
N LEU A 63 -13.64 1.54 -5.30
CA LEU A 63 -13.38 2.55 -6.32
C LEU A 63 -14.00 2.13 -7.66
N THR A 64 -13.73 0.92 -8.11
CA THR A 64 -14.24 0.40 -9.39
C THR A 64 -15.77 0.39 -9.43
N GLU A 65 -16.42 0.01 -8.33
CA GLU A 65 -17.89 0.02 -8.22
C GLU A 65 -18.46 1.44 -8.31
N LYS A 66 -17.87 2.40 -7.59
CA LYS A 66 -18.32 3.79 -7.59
C LYS A 66 -18.06 4.52 -8.90
N THR A 67 -16.99 4.15 -9.61
CA THR A 67 -16.58 4.81 -10.86
C THR A 67 -17.00 4.05 -12.11
N ARG A 68 -17.81 2.99 -11.98
CA ARG A 68 -18.17 2.10 -13.10
C ARG A 68 -18.78 2.85 -14.29
N ASP A 69 -19.65 3.81 -14.00
CA ASP A 69 -20.45 4.50 -15.01
C ASP A 69 -19.84 5.90 -15.36
N TYR A 70 -18.65 6.24 -14.85
CA TYR A 70 -18.03 7.55 -15.00
C TYR A 70 -16.70 7.51 -15.76
N ASN A 71 -16.55 8.32 -16.81
CA ASN A 71 -15.28 8.50 -17.50
C ASN A 71 -14.45 9.63 -16.86
N LEU A 72 -13.85 9.35 -15.71
CA LEU A 72 -13.03 10.30 -14.95
C LEU A 72 -11.79 10.80 -15.72
N GLY A 73 -11.32 10.05 -16.73
CA GLY A 73 -10.15 10.42 -17.51
C GLY A 73 -10.32 11.68 -18.35
N THR A 74 -11.53 11.94 -18.84
CA THR A 74 -11.84 13.17 -19.60
C THR A 74 -11.83 14.39 -18.68
N SER A 75 -12.53 14.29 -17.54
CA SER A 75 -12.52 15.32 -16.48
C SER A 75 -11.11 15.65 -16.01
N LEU A 76 -10.32 14.62 -15.68
CA LEU A 76 -8.95 14.78 -15.21
C LEU A 76 -8.02 15.48 -16.21
N ARG A 77 -8.22 15.27 -17.52
CA ARG A 77 -7.34 15.82 -18.56
C ARG A 77 -7.70 17.23 -19.01
N ASN A 78 -9.00 17.55 -18.99
CA ASN A 78 -9.55 18.70 -19.70
C ASN A 78 -10.27 19.71 -18.80
N TYR A 79 -10.88 19.26 -17.71
CA TYR A 79 -11.82 20.10 -16.94
C TYR A 79 -11.33 20.43 -15.53
N ILE A 80 -10.32 19.72 -15.01
CA ILE A 80 -9.73 20.00 -13.70
C ILE A 80 -8.40 20.71 -13.87
N ASP A 81 -8.19 21.81 -13.15
CA ASP A 81 -6.91 22.50 -13.11
C ASP A 81 -5.88 21.63 -12.35
N PRO A 82 -4.74 21.27 -12.96
CA PRO A 82 -3.73 20.43 -12.34
C PRO A 82 -3.07 21.04 -11.09
N ARG A 83 -3.16 22.36 -10.88
CA ARG A 83 -2.68 23.05 -9.67
C ARG A 83 -3.47 22.66 -8.43
N ILE A 84 -4.76 22.35 -8.59
CA ILE A 84 -5.63 21.85 -7.52
C ILE A 84 -5.03 20.54 -6.99
N PHE A 85 -4.77 19.58 -7.88
CA PHE A 85 -4.17 18.31 -7.47
C PHE A 85 -2.78 18.49 -6.88
N LYS A 86 -1.93 19.32 -7.48
CA LYS A 86 -0.57 19.54 -6.97
C LYS A 86 -0.58 20.06 -5.53
N THR A 87 -1.40 21.06 -5.25
CA THR A 87 -1.48 21.66 -3.90
C THR A 87 -2.16 20.76 -2.88
N TRP A 88 -3.19 20.01 -3.29
CA TRP A 88 -3.78 18.98 -2.44
C TRP A 88 -2.78 17.86 -2.10
N THR A 89 -2.01 17.38 -3.08
CA THR A 89 -1.00 16.34 -2.84
C THR A 89 0.14 16.81 -1.95
N ASP A 90 0.55 18.07 -2.09
CA ASP A 90 1.56 18.68 -1.21
C ASP A 90 1.06 18.71 0.25
N GLU A 91 -0.22 18.96 0.49
CA GLU A 91 -0.83 18.97 1.83
C GLU A 91 -0.91 17.56 2.46
N VAL A 92 -1.30 16.55 1.67
CA VAL A 92 -1.38 15.16 2.16
C VAL A 92 -0.03 14.43 2.15
N GLY A 93 1.05 15.09 1.73
CA GLY A 93 2.39 14.50 1.64
C GLY A 93 2.53 13.43 0.55
N ALA A 94 1.74 13.52 -0.51
CA ALA A 94 1.79 12.63 -1.67
C ALA A 94 2.52 13.29 -2.85
N GLU A 95 3.05 12.47 -3.76
CA GLU A 95 3.63 12.97 -5.01
C GLU A 95 2.54 13.15 -6.07
N TRP A 96 2.32 14.39 -6.53
CA TRP A 96 1.35 14.69 -7.61
C TRP A 96 1.61 13.90 -8.90
N GLU A 97 2.88 13.55 -9.16
CA GLU A 97 3.29 12.74 -10.32
C GLU A 97 2.55 11.37 -10.32
N LYS A 98 2.28 10.78 -9.16
CA LYS A 98 1.59 9.47 -9.07
C LYS A 98 0.11 9.52 -9.45
N LEU A 99 -0.50 10.71 -9.50
CA LEU A 99 -1.90 10.88 -9.93
C LEU A 99 -2.06 10.85 -11.45
N TYR A 100 -1.00 11.18 -12.19
CA TYR A 100 -1.05 11.35 -13.63
C TYR A 100 -0.25 10.26 -14.36
N THR A 101 -0.72 9.87 -15.55
CA THR A 101 0.09 9.05 -16.46
C THR A 101 1.28 9.84 -16.98
N SER A 102 2.32 9.16 -17.49
CA SER A 102 3.54 9.80 -18.01
C SER A 102 3.26 10.85 -19.10
N ALA A 103 2.23 10.65 -19.92
CA ALA A 103 1.80 11.64 -20.92
C ALA A 103 1.20 12.90 -20.28
N LEU A 104 0.38 12.75 -19.24
CA LEU A 104 -0.23 13.88 -18.53
C LEU A 104 0.78 14.64 -17.68
N GLN A 105 1.75 13.96 -17.07
CA GLN A 105 2.87 14.60 -16.39
C GLN A 105 3.63 15.55 -17.31
N LYS A 106 3.90 15.14 -18.56
CA LYS A 106 4.55 16.00 -19.57
C LYS A 106 3.67 17.20 -19.93
N LYS A 107 2.36 17.00 -20.12
CA LYS A 107 1.39 18.08 -20.40
C LYS A 107 1.35 19.12 -19.27
N PHE A 108 1.45 18.67 -18.02
CA PHE A 108 1.33 19.50 -16.82
C PHE A 108 2.66 19.81 -16.15
N LEU A 109 3.80 19.67 -16.85
CA LEU A 109 5.13 19.84 -16.27
C LEU A 109 5.33 21.24 -15.67
N TRP A 110 4.71 22.26 -16.27
CA TRP A 110 4.74 23.65 -15.79
C TRP A 110 4.18 23.83 -14.36
N VAL A 111 3.34 22.91 -13.89
CA VAL A 111 2.72 22.95 -12.55
C VAL A 111 3.73 22.62 -11.46
N LYS A 112 4.80 21.88 -11.77
CA LYS A 112 5.81 21.44 -10.81
C LYS A 112 6.42 22.59 -10.01
N ASN A 113 6.61 23.75 -10.65
CA ASN A 113 7.27 24.91 -10.06
C ASN A 113 6.32 25.85 -9.30
N ILE A 114 5.01 25.54 -9.28
CA ILE A 114 4.00 26.42 -8.68
C ILE A 114 3.87 26.09 -7.20
N ASN A 115 4.35 26.96 -6.31
CA ASN A 115 4.20 26.80 -4.86
C ASN A 115 3.03 27.66 -4.34
N SER A 116 1.82 27.15 -4.52
CA SER A 116 0.59 27.78 -3.99
C SER A 116 0.08 27.00 -2.79
N LYS A 117 -0.55 27.68 -1.83
CA LYS A 117 -1.22 26.99 -0.70
C LYS A 117 -2.63 26.55 -1.11
N TRP A 118 -3.04 25.38 -0.66
CA TRP A 118 -4.40 24.86 -0.86
C TRP A 118 -5.48 25.89 -0.48
N SER A 119 -5.34 26.52 0.70
CA SER A 119 -6.25 27.56 1.22
C SER A 119 -6.46 28.79 0.32
N GLN A 120 -5.57 29.03 -0.64
CA GLN A 120 -5.67 30.14 -1.59
C GLN A 120 -6.37 29.68 -2.86
N ILE A 121 -5.95 28.53 -3.40
CA ILE A 121 -6.56 27.95 -4.61
C ILE A 121 -8.01 27.52 -4.35
N SER A 122 -8.31 26.97 -3.18
CA SER A 122 -9.66 26.52 -2.83
C SER A 122 -10.69 27.64 -2.72
N LYS A 123 -10.26 28.92 -2.77
CA LYS A 123 -11.16 30.08 -2.78
C LYS A 123 -11.45 30.57 -4.20
N GLU A 124 -10.63 30.18 -5.18
CA GLU A 124 -10.75 30.55 -6.58
C GLU A 124 -11.69 29.60 -7.36
N TYR A 125 -12.06 28.47 -6.76
CA TYR A 125 -12.94 27.43 -7.31
C TYR A 125 -14.06 27.11 -6.31
#